data_AF-A0A6M3M7V4-F1
#
_entry.id   AF-A0A6M3M7V4-F1
#
_cell.length_a   1.000
_cell.length_b   1.000
_cell.length_c   1.000
_cell.angle_alpha   90.00
_cell.angle_beta   90.00
_cell.angle_gamma   90.00
#
_symmetry.space_group_name_H-M   'P 1'
#
loop_
_entity.id
_entity.type
_entity.pdbx_description
1 polymer ?
#
loop_
_entity_poly.entity_id
_entity_poly.type
_entity_poly.pdbx_seq_one_letter_code
_entity_poly.pdbx_strand_id
1 'polypeptide(L)'
;MFRYFALLLIPAIFSMQAAAQTPPKVDEKALSALIAESMKDPESLRMKNVRLHPTEDASTWHLCGEYNAKNSSGGYAGFAYFVGSAVKQSSGPLTYVVRDYGDFARSFCTSLN
;
A
#
# COMPACT_ATOMS: atom_id res chain seq x y z
N MET A 1 27.83 -21.10 59.82
CA MET A 1 26.78 -20.30 59.15
C MET A 1 27.26 -19.97 57.74
N PHE A 2 26.90 -20.76 56.73
CA PHE A 2 27.15 -20.45 55.32
C PHE A 2 25.80 -20.21 54.65
N ARG A 3 25.53 -18.96 54.29
CA ARG A 3 24.32 -18.54 53.58
C ARG A 3 24.60 -18.67 52.08
N TYR A 4 24.18 -19.77 51.48
CA TYR A 4 24.17 -19.93 50.02
C TYR A 4 23.01 -19.14 49.43
N PHE A 5 23.30 -17.99 48.81
CA PHE A 5 22.36 -17.27 47.95
C PHE A 5 22.48 -17.88 46.54
N ALA A 6 21.56 -18.78 46.19
CA ALA A 6 21.46 -19.33 44.85
C ALA A 6 20.90 -18.24 43.90
N LEU A 7 21.79 -17.62 43.12
CA LEU A 7 21.43 -16.72 42.02
C LEU A 7 20.83 -17.53 40.87
N LEU A 8 19.50 -17.50 40.76
CA LEU A 8 18.75 -18.05 39.64
C LEU A 8 18.99 -17.19 38.38
N LEU A 9 19.75 -17.73 37.42
CA LEU A 9 19.86 -17.21 36.07
C LEU A 9 18.53 -17.45 35.34
N ILE A 10 17.73 -16.40 35.18
CA ILE A 10 16.55 -16.41 34.31
C ILE A 10 17.04 -16.07 32.90
N PRO A 11 17.00 -17.00 31.93
CA PRO A 11 17.23 -16.64 30.54
C PRO A 11 16.04 -15.79 30.07
N ALA A 12 16.28 -14.50 29.80
CA ALA A 12 15.32 -13.64 29.15
C ALA A 12 15.13 -14.14 27.70
N ILE A 13 14.08 -14.92 27.48
CA ILE A 13 13.63 -15.34 26.15
C ILE A 13 13.13 -14.07 25.45
N PHE A 14 14.02 -13.44 24.67
CA PHE A 14 13.66 -12.35 23.77
C PHE A 14 12.91 -12.96 22.58
N SER A 15 11.60 -13.15 22.75
CA SER A 15 10.72 -13.55 21.65
C SER A 15 10.72 -12.45 20.60
N MET A 16 11.43 -12.67 19.50
CA MET A 16 11.46 -11.77 18.36
C MET A 16 10.12 -11.89 17.64
N GLN A 17 9.14 -11.09 18.04
CA GLN A 17 7.84 -11.04 17.39
C GLN A 17 8.01 -10.36 16.02
N ALA A 18 7.98 -11.14 14.94
CA ALA A 18 7.76 -10.62 13.60
C ALA A 18 6.31 -10.11 13.53
N ALA A 19 6.09 -8.85 13.89
CA ALA A 19 4.77 -8.24 13.79
C ALA A 19 4.45 -8.02 12.30
N ALA A 20 3.48 -8.77 11.77
CA ALA A 20 2.83 -8.43 10.51
C ALA A 20 2.25 -7.02 10.66
N GLN A 21 2.84 -6.05 9.96
CA GLN A 21 2.41 -4.66 10.06
C GLN A 21 1.06 -4.50 9.37
N THR A 22 0.06 -3.99 10.10
CA THR A 22 -1.22 -3.62 9.52
C THR A 22 -0.98 -2.56 8.44
N PRO A 23 -1.52 -2.72 7.22
CA PRO A 23 -1.30 -1.73 6.16
C PRO A 23 -1.75 -0.33 6.62
N PRO A 24 -0.98 0.72 6.29
CA PRO A 24 -1.38 2.08 6.63
C PRO A 24 -2.66 2.47 5.89
N LYS A 25 -3.39 3.44 6.43
CA LYS A 25 -4.52 4.03 5.73
C LYS A 25 -4.02 4.78 4.48
N VAL A 26 -4.67 4.54 3.35
CA VAL A 26 -4.40 5.27 2.11
C VAL A 26 -4.80 6.74 2.27
N ASP A 27 -3.87 7.63 1.95
CA ASP A 27 -4.12 9.03 1.65
C ASP A 27 -4.67 9.16 0.23
N GLU A 28 -6.00 9.12 0.13
CA GLU A 28 -6.72 9.20 -1.15
C GLU A 28 -6.44 10.51 -1.90
N LYS A 29 -6.18 11.62 -1.20
CA LYS A 29 -5.92 12.91 -1.84
C LYS A 29 -4.58 12.89 -2.56
N ALA A 30 -3.53 12.43 -1.89
CA ALA A 30 -2.19 12.33 -2.48
C ALA A 30 -2.17 11.33 -3.65
N LEU A 31 -2.83 10.19 -3.50
CA LEU A 31 -2.94 9.20 -4.58
C LEU A 31 -3.76 9.72 -5.77
N SER A 32 -4.88 10.40 -5.50
CA SER A 32 -5.74 10.99 -6.54
C SER A 32 -4.96 12.01 -7.37
N ALA A 33 -4.21 12.91 -6.71
CA ALA A 33 -3.39 13.91 -7.39
C ALA A 33 -2.39 13.25 -8.35
N LEU A 34 -1.69 12.21 -7.89
CA LEU A 34 -0.72 11.47 -8.71
C LEU A 34 -1.37 10.80 -9.94
N ILE A 35 -2.50 10.13 -9.76
CA ILE A 35 -3.19 9.46 -10.88
C ILE A 35 -3.77 10.50 -11.85
N ALA A 36 -4.30 11.61 -11.33
CA ALA A 36 -4.93 12.66 -12.11
C ALA A 36 -3.98 13.31 -13.13
N GLU A 37 -2.68 13.38 -12.84
CA GLU A 37 -1.65 13.87 -13.77
C GLU A 37 -1.58 13.08 -15.09
N SER A 38 -1.99 11.81 -15.07
CA SER A 38 -2.00 10.95 -16.26
C SER A 38 -3.35 10.91 -16.98
N MET A 39 -4.36 11.64 -16.49
CA MET A 39 -5.72 11.61 -17.03
C MET A 39 -5.97 12.74 -18.04
N LYS A 40 -6.91 12.50 -18.98
CA LYS A 40 -7.35 13.54 -19.92
C LYS A 40 -8.21 14.63 -19.27
N ASP A 41 -9.04 14.26 -18.30
CA ASP A 41 -9.82 15.17 -17.47
C ASP A 41 -9.52 14.85 -16.00
N PRO A 42 -8.50 15.51 -15.40
CA PRO A 42 -8.06 15.29 -14.02
C PRO A 42 -9.17 15.49 -12.98
N GLU A 43 -10.04 16.47 -13.16
CA GLU A 43 -11.11 16.80 -12.21
C GLU A 43 -12.24 15.77 -12.19
N SER A 44 -12.35 14.97 -13.25
CA SER A 44 -13.32 13.89 -13.36
C SER A 44 -12.87 12.56 -12.73
N LEU A 45 -11.66 12.50 -12.18
CA LEU A 45 -11.09 11.25 -11.66
C LEU A 45 -11.96 10.66 -10.54
N ARG A 46 -12.28 9.38 -10.68
CA ARG A 46 -12.97 8.56 -9.68
C ARG A 46 -12.11 7.34 -9.40
N MET A 47 -11.89 7.05 -8.13
CA MET A 47 -11.18 5.85 -7.68
C MET A 47 -12.10 4.96 -6.86
N LYS A 48 -11.87 3.65 -6.93
CA LYS A 48 -12.54 2.66 -6.07
C LYS A 48 -11.64 1.45 -5.86
N ASN A 49 -12.02 0.61 -4.90
CA ASN A 49 -11.34 -0.67 -4.62
C ASN A 49 -9.83 -0.51 -4.38
N VAL A 50 -9.41 0.62 -3.81
CA VAL A 50 -8.00 0.88 -3.50
C VAL A 50 -7.57 0.04 -2.30
N ARG A 51 -6.57 -0.80 -2.48
CA ARG A 51 -6.04 -1.73 -1.47
C ARG A 51 -4.52 -1.71 -1.45
N LEU A 52 -3.98 -1.94 -0.26
CA LEU A 52 -2.55 -2.16 -0.03
C LEU A 52 -2.35 -3.62 0.36
N HIS A 53 -1.58 -4.35 -0.44
CA HIS A 53 -1.19 -5.72 -0.14
C HIS A 53 0.25 -5.73 0.40
N PRO A 54 0.53 -6.45 1.49
CA PRO A 54 1.86 -6.50 2.09
C PRO A 54 2.89 -7.08 1.11
N THR A 55 4.14 -6.62 1.24
CA THR A 55 5.31 -7.23 0.58
C THR A 55 6.22 -7.86 1.64
N GLU A 56 7.34 -8.45 1.21
CA GLU A 56 8.38 -8.93 2.14
C GLU A 56 9.01 -7.79 2.95
N ASP A 57 9.02 -6.58 2.40
CA ASP A 57 9.44 -5.37 3.10
C ASP A 57 8.25 -4.77 3.86
N ALA A 58 8.36 -4.73 5.18
CA ALA A 58 7.33 -4.21 6.07
C ALA A 58 6.99 -2.73 5.83
N SER A 59 7.87 -1.96 5.18
CA SER A 59 7.67 -0.55 4.84
C SER A 59 7.11 -0.33 3.43
N THR A 60 6.88 -1.40 2.67
CA THR A 60 6.44 -1.35 1.27
C THR A 60 5.20 -2.22 1.06
N TRP A 61 4.21 -1.69 0.33
CA TRP A 61 2.99 -2.40 -0.06
C TRP A 61 2.79 -2.35 -1.57
N HIS A 62 2.26 -3.42 -2.14
CA HIS A 62 1.66 -3.38 -3.47
C HIS A 62 0.37 -2.56 -3.41
N LEU A 63 0.29 -1.51 -4.23
CA LEU A 63 -0.88 -0.67 -4.37
C LEU A 63 -1.71 -1.18 -5.54
N CYS A 64 -2.98 -1.47 -5.29
CA CYS A 64 -3.94 -1.89 -6.29
C CYS A 64 -5.20 -1.04 -6.19
N GLY A 65 -5.84 -0.78 -7.32
CA GLY A 65 -7.14 -0.11 -7.34
C GLY A 65 -7.70 0.03 -8.73
N GLU A 66 -8.88 0.64 -8.80
CA GLU A 66 -9.54 0.97 -10.06
C GLU A 66 -9.75 2.48 -10.17
N TYR A 67 -9.57 3.00 -11.38
CA TYR A 67 -9.79 4.40 -11.71
C TYR A 67 -10.74 4.55 -12.90
N ASN A 68 -11.41 5.69 -13.00
CA ASN A 68 -12.18 6.09 -14.17
C ASN A 68 -12.11 7.60 -14.30
N ALA A 69 -11.94 8.09 -15.52
CA ALA A 69 -11.91 9.51 -15.85
C ALA A 69 -12.57 9.72 -17.22
N LYS A 70 -13.04 10.95 -17.47
CA LYS A 70 -13.58 11.30 -18.78
C LYS A 70 -12.48 11.30 -19.84
N ASN A 71 -12.81 10.79 -21.02
CA ASN A 71 -11.96 10.84 -22.21
C ASN A 71 -12.10 12.20 -22.93
N SER A 72 -11.44 12.35 -24.08
CA SER A 72 -11.49 13.58 -24.88
C SER A 72 -12.89 13.96 -25.40
N SER A 73 -13.82 13.00 -25.43
CA SER A 73 -15.21 13.24 -25.82
C SER A 73 -16.11 13.60 -24.62
N GLY A 74 -15.54 13.73 -23.42
CA GLY A 74 -16.24 14.10 -22.19
C GLY A 74 -17.01 12.97 -21.50
N GLY A 75 -16.88 11.73 -21.99
CA GLY A 75 -17.57 10.55 -21.47
C GLY A 75 -16.66 9.64 -20.64
N TYR A 76 -17.25 8.90 -19.69
CA TYR A 76 -16.56 7.85 -18.95
C TYR A 76 -16.58 6.53 -19.74
N ALA A 77 -15.43 5.87 -19.87
CA ALA A 77 -15.30 4.61 -20.60
C ALA A 77 -15.46 3.35 -19.71
N GLY A 78 -15.47 3.53 -18.39
CA GLY A 78 -15.53 2.44 -17.42
C GLY A 78 -14.30 2.43 -16.52
N PHE A 79 -14.37 1.62 -15.46
CA PHE A 79 -13.26 1.50 -14.53
C PHE A 79 -12.15 0.61 -15.11
N ALA A 80 -10.92 1.11 -15.08
CA ALA A 80 -9.71 0.39 -15.42
C ALA A 80 -8.83 0.21 -14.17
N TYR A 81 -8.00 -0.83 -14.17
CA TYR A 81 -7.11 -1.10 -13.04
C TYR A 81 -5.87 -0.22 -13.09
N PHE A 82 -5.32 0.11 -11.93
CA PHE A 82 -3.96 0.64 -11.76
C PHE A 82 -3.21 -0.19 -10.73
N VAL A 83 -1.89 -0.25 -10.88
CA VAL A 83 -0.99 -0.94 -9.96
C VAL A 83 0.22 -0.07 -9.64
N GLY A 84 0.73 -0.19 -8.43
CA GLY A 84 1.87 0.57 -7.97
C GLY A 84 2.49 0.05 -6.69
N SER A 85 3.22 0.93 -6.01
CA SER A 85 3.76 0.70 -4.68
C SER A 85 3.42 1.86 -3.76
N ALA A 86 3.16 1.56 -2.49
CA ALA A 86 3.09 2.54 -1.41
C ALA A 86 4.26 2.28 -0.46
N VAL A 87 5.01 3.32 -0.10
CA VAL A 87 6.21 3.22 0.75
C VAL A 87 6.07 4.14 1.96
N LYS A 88 6.20 3.57 3.16
CA LYS A 88 6.14 4.31 4.43
C LYS A 88 7.55 4.57 4.95
N GLN A 89 8.01 5.81 4.83
CA GLN A 89 9.25 6.24 5.47
C GLN A 89 9.08 6.38 6.99
N SER A 90 10.18 6.30 7.73
CA SER A 90 10.21 6.30 9.21
C SER A 90 9.50 7.50 9.86
N SER A 91 9.52 8.67 9.23
CA SER A 91 8.86 9.89 9.75
C SER A 91 8.08 10.68 8.68
N GLY A 92 7.71 10.05 7.57
CA GLY A 92 7.10 10.71 6.42
C GLY A 92 5.65 10.34 6.12
N PRO A 93 4.99 11.08 5.19
CA PRO A 93 3.73 10.64 4.60
C PRO A 93 3.93 9.36 3.79
N LEU A 94 2.82 8.66 3.50
CA LEU A 94 2.85 7.51 2.61
C LEU A 94 3.15 8.00 1.19
N THR A 95 4.21 7.49 0.58
CA THR A 95 4.60 7.87 -0.79
C THR A 95 4.07 6.83 -1.76
N TYR A 96 3.51 7.28 -2.89
CA TYR A 96 2.96 6.38 -3.91
C TYR A 96 3.78 6.46 -5.19
N VAL A 97 3.88 5.31 -5.86
CA VAL A 97 4.40 5.20 -7.21
C VAL A 97 3.42 4.35 -8.00
N VAL A 98 2.76 4.92 -9.00
CA VAL A 98 1.93 4.16 -9.94
C VAL A 98 2.83 3.67 -11.06
N ARG A 99 2.78 2.37 -11.36
CA ARG A 99 3.68 1.72 -12.32
C ARG A 99 2.99 1.32 -13.61
N ASP A 100 1.73 0.91 -13.55
CA ASP A 100 1.01 0.46 -14.73
C ASP A 100 -0.52 0.64 -14.60
N TYR A 101 -1.20 0.62 -15.74
CA TYR A 101 -2.64 0.76 -15.90
C TYR A 101 -3.19 -0.34 -16.84
N GLY A 102 -4.47 -0.67 -16.71
CA GLY A 102 -5.16 -1.58 -17.64
C GLY A 102 -4.97 -3.07 -17.31
N ASP A 103 -4.78 -3.90 -18.34
CA ASP A 103 -4.91 -5.35 -18.21
C ASP A 103 -3.78 -6.01 -17.41
N PHE A 104 -2.55 -5.49 -17.53
CA PHE A 104 -1.45 -5.95 -16.68
C PHE A 104 -1.76 -5.66 -15.20
N ALA A 105 -2.18 -4.43 -14.89
CA ALA A 105 -2.58 -4.03 -13.55
C ALA A 105 -3.73 -4.92 -13.02
N ARG A 106 -4.71 -5.23 -13.87
CA ARG A 106 -5.80 -6.17 -13.52
C ARG A 106 -5.26 -7.54 -13.16
N SER A 107 -4.44 -8.14 -14.03
CA SER A 107 -3.88 -9.47 -13.82
C SER A 107 -3.08 -9.54 -12.52
N PHE A 108 -2.21 -8.55 -12.31
CA PHE A 108 -1.39 -8.47 -11.09
C PHE A 108 -2.26 -8.31 -9.84
N CYS A 109 -3.17 -7.33 -9.81
CA CYS A 109 -4.00 -7.08 -8.63
C CYS A 109 -4.97 -8.24 -8.32
N THR A 110 -5.41 -8.97 -9.35
CA THR A 110 -6.24 -10.16 -9.15
C THR A 110 -5.44 -11.32 -8.57
N SER A 111 -4.14 -11.44 -8.89
CA SER A 111 -3.28 -12.50 -8.31
C SER A 111 -2.90 -12.29 -6.83
N LEU A 112 -3.20 -11.11 -6.26
CA LEU A 112 -2.92 -10.77 -4.87
C LEU A 112 -4.12 -10.98 -3.91
N ASN A 113 -5.27 -11.39 -4.46
CA ASN A 113 -6.47 -11.76 -3.72
C ASN A 113 -6.58 -13.28 -3.60
#